data_AF-A0A358DAF4-F1
#
_entry.id   AF-A0A358DAF4-F1
#
_cell.length_a   1.000
_cell.length_b   1.000
_cell.length_c   1.000
_cell.angle_alpha   90.00
_cell.angle_beta   90.00
_cell.angle_gamma   90.00
#
_symmetry.space_group_name_H-M   'P 1'
#
loop_
_entity.id
_entity.type
_entity.pdbx_description
1 polymer ?
#
loop_
_entity_poly.entity_id
_entity_poly.type
_entity_poly.pdbx_seq_one_letter_code
_entity_poly.pdbx_strand_id
1 'polypeptide(L)'
;MPLDDEGHLRFVLDYLGHELEPSILIGGWATFARVGGDISRDIDLIIGSHEVREKVRGALSELSESSHLQGTKWRGEVEGVHVDVYIPHQSELGGKLRLRVEVLADHTEDLGQGKWRLLTIDAHTISKMAALLDRPDTEKGFKDAREILRLLETGVDASSACRILARASASPQEELVGYVDAAFDLLGPRSGANKKQREQIRRWRREWVTAITREVEARPQRGRPALA
;
A
#
# COMPACT_ATOMS: atom_id res chain seq x y z
N MET A 1 -7.29 -8.83 32.92
CA MET A 1 -8.31 -9.52 32.10
C MET A 1 -7.63 -9.94 30.82
N PRO A 2 -7.90 -11.13 30.25
CA PRO A 2 -7.41 -11.42 28.90
C PRO A 2 -7.94 -10.32 27.98
N LEU A 3 -7.07 -9.77 27.14
CA LEU A 3 -7.51 -8.89 26.07
C LEU A 3 -8.43 -9.73 25.17
N ASP A 4 -9.51 -9.13 24.69
CA ASP A 4 -10.19 -9.69 23.54
C ASP A 4 -9.24 -9.70 22.33
N ASP A 5 -9.56 -10.45 21.28
CA ASP A 5 -8.69 -10.59 20.11
C ASP A 5 -8.27 -9.23 19.52
N GLU A 6 -9.16 -8.23 19.58
CA GLU A 6 -8.86 -6.86 19.14
C GLU A 6 -7.91 -6.12 20.08
N GLY A 7 -8.11 -6.22 21.40
CA GLY A 7 -7.21 -5.65 22.39
C GLY A 7 -5.80 -6.23 22.29
N HIS A 8 -5.68 -7.54 22.03
CA HIS A 8 -4.40 -8.20 21.80
C HIS A 8 -3.68 -7.66 20.56
N LEU A 9 -4.42 -7.58 19.46
CA LEU A 9 -3.93 -7.02 18.20
C LEU A 9 -3.44 -5.56 18.33
N ARG A 10 -4.18 -4.73 19.07
CA ARG A 10 -3.78 -3.34 19.36
C ARG A 10 -2.54 -3.26 20.26
N PHE A 11 -2.43 -4.15 21.24
CA PHE A 11 -1.25 -4.24 22.10
C PHE A 11 0.02 -4.57 21.30
N VAL A 12 -0.05 -5.57 20.42
CA VAL A 12 1.09 -5.95 19.55
C VAL A 12 1.45 -4.81 18.59
N LEU A 13 0.45 -4.12 18.02
CA LEU A 13 0.68 -2.96 17.15
C LEU A 13 1.40 -1.81 17.87
N ASP A 14 1.01 -1.51 19.11
CA ASP A 14 1.63 -0.46 19.92
C ASP A 14 3.07 -0.82 20.31
N TYR A 15 3.27 -2.06 20.79
CA TYR A 15 4.60 -2.60 21.08
C TYR A 15 5.54 -2.50 19.87
N LEU A 16 5.11 -2.97 18.70
CA LEU A 16 5.90 -2.89 17.47
C LEU A 16 6.17 -1.45 17.04
N GLY A 17 5.22 -0.53 17.26
CA GLY A 17 5.42 0.88 16.96
C GLY A 17 6.54 1.50 17.78
N HIS A 18 6.66 1.10 19.04
CA HIS A 18 7.74 1.52 19.93
C HIS A 18 9.09 0.87 19.56
N GLU A 19 9.12 -0.44 19.38
CA GLU A 19 10.37 -1.17 19.14
C GLU A 19 10.98 -0.88 17.76
N LEU A 20 10.14 -0.62 16.76
CA LEU A 20 10.57 -0.46 15.37
C LEU A 20 10.56 0.99 14.91
N GLU A 21 10.61 1.97 15.81
CA GLU A 21 10.67 3.39 15.44
C GLU A 21 12.05 3.75 14.82
N PRO A 22 12.10 4.44 13.66
CA PRO A 22 10.99 4.84 12.82
C PRO A 22 10.57 3.74 11.84
N SER A 23 9.30 3.35 11.84
CA SER A 23 8.69 2.48 10.81
C SER A 23 7.43 3.10 10.25
N ILE A 24 7.04 2.62 9.07
CA ILE A 24 5.86 3.10 8.34
C ILE A 24 4.83 1.98 8.34
N LEU A 25 3.70 2.22 9.00
CA LEU A 25 2.58 1.28 9.00
C LEU A 25 1.82 1.38 7.67
N ILE A 26 1.52 0.24 7.05
CA ILE A 26 0.78 0.15 5.79
C ILE A 26 -0.40 -0.84 5.93
N GLY A 27 -1.00 -1.24 4.82
CA GLY A 27 -1.97 -2.33 4.81
C GLY A 27 -3.30 -1.99 5.50
N GLY A 28 -3.92 -2.99 6.12
CA GLY A 28 -5.25 -2.84 6.74
C GLY A 28 -5.24 -1.93 7.97
N TRP A 29 -4.19 -2.00 8.79
CA TRP A 29 -4.05 -1.14 9.97
C TRP A 29 -3.91 0.35 9.63
N ALA A 30 -3.09 0.68 8.62
CA ALA A 30 -3.01 2.06 8.15
C ALA A 30 -4.34 2.57 7.58
N THR A 31 -5.16 1.68 7.00
CA THR A 31 -6.50 2.05 6.54
C THR A 31 -7.44 2.31 7.71
N PHE A 32 -7.43 1.42 8.72
CA PHE A 32 -8.21 1.58 9.93
C PHE A 32 -7.88 2.90 10.65
N ALA A 33 -6.60 3.23 10.78
CA ALA A 33 -6.12 4.49 11.34
C ALA A 33 -6.69 5.73 10.62
N ARG A 34 -6.85 5.65 9.29
CA ARG A 34 -7.30 6.76 8.43
C ARG A 34 -8.81 6.90 8.34
N VAL A 35 -9.52 5.80 8.07
CA VAL A 35 -10.93 5.82 7.68
C VAL A 35 -11.78 4.80 8.45
N GLY A 36 -11.21 4.16 9.47
CA GLY A 36 -11.86 3.09 10.23
C GLY A 36 -12.18 1.85 9.39
N GLY A 37 -13.03 0.97 9.92
CA GLY A 37 -13.45 -0.26 9.26
C GLY A 37 -12.91 -1.52 9.93
N ASP A 38 -12.76 -2.59 9.15
CA ASP A 38 -12.39 -3.90 9.67
C ASP A 38 -10.90 -3.96 9.97
N ILE A 39 -10.56 -4.24 11.23
CA ILE A 39 -9.17 -4.45 11.65
C ILE A 39 -8.55 -5.64 10.92
N SER A 40 -7.27 -5.52 10.60
CA SER A 40 -6.49 -6.61 10.01
C SER A 40 -5.92 -7.50 11.11
N ARG A 41 -5.92 -8.81 10.87
CA ARG A 41 -5.19 -9.75 11.73
C ARG A 41 -3.68 -9.72 11.50
N ASP A 42 -3.27 -9.31 10.30
CA ASP A 42 -1.87 -9.17 9.89
C ASP A 42 -1.43 -7.71 10.06
N ILE A 43 -0.20 -7.47 10.51
CA ILE A 43 0.45 -6.15 10.56
C ILE A 43 1.43 -6.04 9.39
N ASP A 44 1.27 -5.02 8.56
CA ASP A 44 2.16 -4.74 7.43
C ASP A 44 2.95 -3.45 7.69
N LEU A 45 4.28 -3.47 7.54
CA LEU A 45 5.12 -2.28 7.75
C LEU A 45 6.28 -2.18 6.75
N ILE A 46 6.72 -0.95 6.47
CA ILE A 46 7.98 -0.65 5.80
C ILE A 46 8.97 -0.17 6.85
N ILE A 47 10.17 -0.75 6.90
CA ILE A 47 11.21 -0.29 7.82
C ILE A 47 11.70 1.12 7.41
N GLY A 48 11.88 2.01 8.38
CA GLY A 48 12.31 3.38 8.10
C GLY A 48 13.83 3.61 8.21
N SER A 49 14.61 2.63 8.67
CA SER A 49 16.07 2.76 8.77
C SER A 49 16.79 1.40 8.79
N HIS A 50 18.10 1.41 8.55
CA HIS A 50 18.94 0.21 8.70
C HIS A 50 19.00 -0.26 10.16
N GLU A 51 18.96 0.64 11.14
CA GLU A 51 18.96 0.26 12.56
C GLU A 51 17.70 -0.54 12.92
N VAL A 52 16.54 -0.09 12.44
CA VAL A 52 15.27 -0.81 12.62
C VAL A 52 15.34 -2.20 11.99
N ARG A 53 16.02 -2.37 10.86
CA ARG A 53 16.22 -3.67 10.22
C ARG A 53 16.84 -4.70 11.17
N GLU A 54 17.83 -4.31 11.96
CA GLU A 54 18.47 -5.20 12.93
C GLU A 54 17.54 -5.48 14.11
N LYS A 55 16.78 -4.48 14.58
CA LYS A 55 15.76 -4.65 15.63
C LYS A 55 14.68 -5.65 15.23
N VAL A 56 14.23 -5.62 13.97
CA VAL A 56 13.23 -6.58 13.45
C VAL A 56 13.66 -8.04 13.66
N ARG A 57 14.95 -8.35 13.49
CA ARG A 57 15.45 -9.73 13.69
C ARG A 57 15.38 -10.20 15.14
N GLY A 58 15.44 -9.28 16.10
CA GLY A 58 15.29 -9.57 17.53
C GLY A 58 13.83 -9.52 18.01
N ALA A 59 13.02 -8.66 17.39
CA ALA A 59 11.63 -8.42 17.79
C ALA A 59 10.64 -9.45 17.23
N LEU A 60 10.92 -10.05 16.06
CA LEU A 60 10.05 -11.04 15.42
C LEU A 60 10.54 -12.47 15.66
N SER A 61 9.64 -13.38 16.02
CA SER A 61 9.89 -14.82 15.97
C SER A 61 9.62 -15.37 14.56
N GLU A 62 10.15 -16.56 14.28
CA GLU A 62 9.92 -17.31 13.04
C GLU A 62 10.18 -16.53 11.75
N LEU A 63 11.16 -15.62 11.79
CA LEU A 63 11.48 -14.75 10.67
C LEU A 63 11.90 -15.59 9.45
N SER A 64 11.04 -15.58 8.43
CA SER A 64 11.28 -16.19 7.14
C SER A 64 11.51 -15.09 6.10
N GLU A 65 12.51 -15.32 5.26
CA GLU A 65 12.76 -14.47 4.10
C GLU A 65 12.15 -15.11 2.86
N SER A 66 11.24 -14.40 2.22
CA SER A 66 10.72 -14.79 0.91
C SER A 66 11.36 -13.91 -0.16
N SER A 67 12.08 -14.54 -1.08
CA SER A 67 12.57 -13.92 -2.32
C SER A 67 11.65 -14.35 -3.47
N HIS A 68 10.65 -13.53 -3.79
CA HIS A 68 9.79 -13.74 -4.95
C HIS A 68 10.04 -12.67 -6.01
N LEU A 69 9.34 -12.77 -7.16
CA LEU A 69 9.40 -11.77 -8.25
C LEU A 69 9.07 -10.33 -7.81
N GLN A 70 8.49 -10.15 -6.61
CA GLN A 70 8.16 -8.87 -5.98
C GLN A 70 9.24 -8.40 -4.98
N GLY A 71 10.42 -9.01 -4.99
CA GLY A 71 11.54 -8.66 -4.10
C GLY A 71 11.62 -9.47 -2.81
N THR A 72 12.47 -9.03 -1.89
CA THR A 72 12.64 -9.60 -0.54
C THR A 72 11.56 -9.07 0.37
N LYS A 73 10.77 -9.97 0.96
CA LYS A 73 9.85 -9.65 2.06
C LYS A 73 10.17 -10.55 3.24
N TRP A 74 10.21 -9.94 4.42
CA TRP A 74 10.34 -10.67 5.67
C TRP A 74 8.96 -10.92 6.26
N ARG A 75 8.72 -12.15 6.71
CA ARG A 75 7.52 -12.53 7.43
C ARG A 75 7.92 -13.13 8.77
N GLY A 76 7.38 -12.61 9.84
CA GLY A 76 7.56 -13.15 11.17
C GLY A 76 6.27 -13.11 11.97
N GLU A 77 6.40 -13.38 13.26
CA GLU A 77 5.30 -13.37 14.20
C GLU A 77 5.70 -12.64 15.49
N VAL A 78 4.73 -12.00 16.14
CA VAL A 78 4.85 -11.51 17.52
C VAL A 78 3.58 -11.88 18.26
N GLU A 79 3.70 -12.67 19.32
CA GLU A 79 2.56 -13.06 20.17
C GLU A 79 1.38 -13.63 19.36
N GLY A 80 1.61 -14.52 18.37
CA GLY A 80 0.52 -15.07 17.54
C GLY A 80 0.05 -14.17 16.39
N VAL A 81 0.60 -12.96 16.24
CA VAL A 81 0.21 -11.99 15.22
C VAL A 81 1.23 -11.99 14.09
N HIS A 82 0.79 -12.25 12.86
CA HIS A 82 1.66 -12.21 11.69
C HIS A 82 2.08 -10.79 11.34
N VAL A 83 3.39 -10.62 11.10
CA VAL A 83 4.00 -9.35 10.73
C VAL A 83 4.72 -9.49 9.40
N ASP A 84 4.28 -8.68 8.44
CA ASP A 84 4.82 -8.59 7.09
C ASP A 84 5.68 -7.33 6.97
N VAL A 85 6.99 -7.51 6.79
CA VAL A 85 8.00 -6.44 6.79
C VAL A 85 8.60 -6.24 5.41
N TYR A 86 8.48 -5.01 4.93
CA TYR A 86 8.96 -4.53 3.64
C TYR A 86 10.22 -3.68 3.81
N ILE A 87 11.22 -3.94 2.97
CA ILE A 87 12.57 -3.39 3.05
C ILE A 87 12.80 -2.44 1.86
N PRO A 88 13.11 -1.15 2.11
CA PRO A 88 13.51 -0.20 1.07
C PRO A 88 14.60 -0.75 0.14
N HIS A 89 14.43 -0.53 -1.17
CA HIS A 89 15.30 -1.00 -2.25
C HIS A 89 15.34 -2.51 -2.47
N GLN A 90 14.58 -3.29 -1.68
CA GLN A 90 14.55 -4.74 -1.78
C GLN A 90 13.14 -5.28 -1.99
N SER A 91 12.09 -4.56 -1.56
CA SER A 91 10.70 -4.98 -1.72
C SER A 91 9.91 -4.13 -2.70
N GLU A 92 8.96 -4.77 -3.37
CA GLU A 92 7.94 -4.13 -4.19
C GLU A 92 6.54 -4.56 -3.71
N LEU A 93 5.54 -3.67 -3.81
CA LEU A 93 4.13 -3.99 -3.55
C LEU A 93 3.40 -4.29 -4.85
N GLY A 94 2.81 -5.48 -4.91
CA GLY A 94 1.99 -5.95 -6.02
C GLY A 94 2.82 -6.47 -7.21
N GLY A 95 2.29 -7.46 -7.91
CA GLY A 95 2.92 -8.11 -9.05
C GLY A 95 2.72 -7.36 -10.35
N LYS A 96 1.59 -6.66 -10.51
CA LYS A 96 1.32 -5.82 -11.69
C LYS A 96 1.96 -4.44 -11.60
N LEU A 97 1.72 -3.72 -10.50
CA LEU A 97 2.24 -2.36 -10.33
C LEU A 97 3.69 -2.31 -9.83
N ARG A 98 4.17 -3.34 -9.15
CA ARG A 98 5.56 -3.46 -8.68
C ARG A 98 6.05 -2.18 -8.00
N LEU A 99 5.30 -1.72 -6.99
CA LEU A 99 5.55 -0.44 -6.34
C LEU A 99 6.76 -0.54 -5.41
N ARG A 100 7.86 0.14 -5.77
CA ARG A 100 9.08 0.18 -4.97
C ARG A 100 8.83 0.88 -3.64
N VAL A 101 9.05 0.17 -2.53
CA VAL A 101 8.68 0.68 -1.20
C VAL A 101 9.55 1.84 -0.74
N GLU A 102 10.79 1.97 -1.24
CA GLU A 102 11.62 3.15 -0.97
C GLU A 102 11.02 4.45 -1.52
N VAL A 103 10.31 4.38 -2.65
CA VAL A 103 9.66 5.57 -3.23
C VAL A 103 8.42 5.90 -2.42
N LEU A 104 7.65 4.89 -2.00
CA LEU A 104 6.49 5.09 -1.12
C LEU A 104 6.92 5.69 0.23
N ALA A 105 8.06 5.28 0.77
CA ALA A 105 8.58 5.78 2.05
C ALA A 105 8.92 7.29 2.04
N ASP A 106 9.19 7.89 0.88
CA ASP A 106 9.33 9.34 0.71
C ASP A 106 7.99 10.08 0.92
N HIS A 107 6.87 9.37 0.83
CA HIS A 107 5.52 9.92 0.91
C HIS A 107 4.83 9.46 2.20
N THR A 108 5.30 10.01 3.32
CA THR A 108 4.76 9.70 4.65
C THR A 108 4.28 10.94 5.39
N GLU A 109 3.37 10.73 6.33
CA GLU A 109 2.87 11.74 7.25
C GLU A 109 2.69 11.15 8.65
N ASP A 110 2.77 12.01 9.65
CA ASP A 110 2.46 11.68 11.03
C ASP A 110 0.99 12.04 11.30
N LEU A 111 0.17 11.03 11.62
CA LEU A 111 -1.23 11.25 11.98
C LEU A 111 -1.45 11.42 13.50
N GLY A 112 -0.38 11.43 14.30
CA GLY A 112 -0.46 11.48 15.76
C GLY A 112 -1.07 10.23 16.38
N GLN A 113 -1.12 9.12 15.64
CA GLN A 113 -1.67 7.84 16.10
C GLN A 113 -0.53 6.88 16.46
N GLY A 114 -0.01 7.03 17.67
CA GLY A 114 1.09 6.21 18.19
C GLY A 114 2.45 6.61 17.61
N LYS A 115 3.38 5.66 17.58
CA LYS A 115 4.77 5.84 17.10
C LYS A 115 4.96 5.58 15.60
N TRP A 116 3.87 5.35 14.89
CA TRP A 116 3.89 4.99 13.48
C TRP A 116 3.84 6.22 12.58
N ARG A 117 4.69 6.22 11.54
CA ARG A 117 4.41 7.02 10.34
C ARG A 117 3.44 6.25 9.45
N LEU A 118 2.59 6.96 8.70
CA LEU A 118 1.76 6.35 7.68
C LEU A 118 2.16 6.87 6.30
N LEU A 119 1.93 6.07 5.24
CA LEU A 119 1.96 6.58 3.87
C LEU A 119 0.91 7.68 3.72
N THR A 120 1.20 8.79 3.03
CA THR A 120 0.18 9.80 2.69
C THR A 120 -1.03 9.15 2.03
N ILE A 121 -2.20 9.79 2.11
CA ILE A 121 -3.43 9.16 1.61
C ILE A 121 -3.33 8.74 0.13
N ASP A 122 -2.61 9.50 -0.69
CA ASP A 122 -2.37 9.22 -2.10
C ASP A 122 -1.51 7.96 -2.26
N ALA A 123 -0.37 7.89 -1.55
CA ALA A 123 0.55 6.74 -1.58
C ALA A 123 -0.10 5.46 -0.99
N HIS A 124 -0.93 5.62 0.04
CA HIS A 124 -1.68 4.52 0.64
C HIS A 124 -2.73 3.97 -0.34
N THR A 125 -3.46 4.85 -1.02
CA THR A 125 -4.49 4.46 -1.99
C THR A 125 -3.88 3.66 -3.15
N ILE A 126 -2.74 4.08 -3.70
CA ILE A 126 -2.08 3.32 -4.78
C ILE A 126 -1.57 1.95 -4.30
N SER A 127 -1.12 1.84 -3.04
CA SER A 127 -0.70 0.56 -2.46
C SER A 127 -1.88 -0.43 -2.38
N LYS A 128 -3.08 0.07 -2.08
CA LYS A 128 -4.31 -0.72 -2.09
C LYS A 128 -4.76 -1.10 -3.50
N MET A 129 -4.59 -0.19 -4.47
CA MET A 129 -4.84 -0.52 -5.88
C MET A 129 -3.92 -1.66 -6.37
N ALA A 130 -2.65 -1.66 -5.96
CA ALA A 130 -1.72 -2.75 -6.27
C ALA A 130 -2.22 -4.10 -5.72
N ALA A 131 -2.67 -4.13 -4.47
CA ALA A 131 -3.25 -5.34 -3.87
C ALA A 131 -4.53 -5.79 -4.59
N LEU A 132 -5.46 -4.86 -4.90
CA LEU A 132 -6.70 -5.18 -5.62
C LEU A 132 -6.42 -5.80 -7.00
N LEU A 133 -5.44 -5.27 -7.73
CA LEU A 133 -5.09 -5.75 -9.07
C LEU A 133 -4.55 -7.19 -9.07
N ASP A 134 -3.89 -7.61 -8.00
CA ASP A 134 -3.29 -8.94 -7.89
C ASP A 134 -4.27 -10.01 -7.42
N ARG A 135 -5.21 -9.66 -6.54
CA ARG A 135 -6.13 -10.61 -5.90
C ARG A 135 -7.61 -10.20 -6.00
N PRO A 136 -8.11 -9.81 -7.18
CA PRO A 136 -9.41 -9.14 -7.33
C PRO A 136 -10.61 -9.98 -6.86
N ASP A 137 -10.53 -11.31 -6.97
CA ASP A 137 -11.66 -12.22 -6.72
C ASP A 137 -11.53 -12.96 -5.39
N THR A 138 -10.76 -12.41 -4.46
CA THR A 138 -10.56 -12.96 -3.12
C THR A 138 -11.23 -12.08 -2.06
N GLU A 139 -11.55 -12.64 -0.89
CA GLU A 139 -12.08 -11.86 0.24
C GLU A 139 -11.21 -10.64 0.57
N LYS A 140 -9.88 -10.82 0.56
CA LYS A 140 -8.92 -9.72 0.74
C LYS A 140 -9.04 -8.67 -0.38
N GLY A 141 -9.25 -9.08 -1.64
CA GLY A 141 -9.53 -8.16 -2.76
C GLY A 141 -10.83 -7.37 -2.62
N PHE A 142 -11.91 -8.01 -2.16
CA PHE A 142 -13.16 -7.30 -1.84
C PHE A 142 -12.97 -6.30 -0.70
N LYS A 143 -12.16 -6.65 0.32
CA LYS A 143 -11.76 -5.73 1.40
C LYS A 143 -10.98 -4.54 0.83
N ASP A 144 -9.93 -4.78 0.04
CA ASP A 144 -9.13 -3.73 -0.60
C ASP A 144 -10.02 -2.79 -1.44
N ALA A 145 -11.00 -3.31 -2.20
CA ALA A 145 -11.94 -2.49 -2.96
C ALA A 145 -12.82 -1.59 -2.06
N ARG A 146 -13.32 -2.10 -0.93
CA ARG A 146 -14.08 -1.29 0.03
C ARG A 146 -13.22 -0.18 0.65
N GLU A 147 -11.98 -0.52 0.97
CA GLU A 147 -11.01 0.41 1.55
C GLU A 147 -10.62 1.51 0.57
N ILE A 148 -10.33 1.18 -0.70
CA ILE A 148 -10.05 2.17 -1.76
C ILE A 148 -11.22 3.15 -1.91
N LEU A 149 -12.47 2.64 -1.92
CA LEU A 149 -13.65 3.51 -2.02
C LEU A 149 -13.69 4.52 -0.87
N ARG A 150 -13.48 4.07 0.37
CA ARG A 150 -13.46 4.97 1.54
C ARG A 150 -12.33 5.99 1.49
N LEU A 151 -11.13 5.59 1.05
CA LEU A 151 -9.99 6.49 0.89
C LEU A 151 -10.29 7.57 -0.18
N LEU A 152 -10.85 7.18 -1.32
CA LEU A 152 -11.26 8.13 -2.37
C LEU A 152 -12.32 9.12 -1.86
N GLU A 153 -13.26 8.67 -1.03
CA GLU A 153 -14.29 9.53 -0.42
C GLU A 153 -13.71 10.58 0.53
N THR A 154 -12.51 10.36 1.09
CA THR A 154 -11.80 11.33 1.93
C THR A 154 -10.94 12.34 1.16
N GLY A 155 -10.93 12.30 -0.17
CA GLY A 155 -10.36 13.36 -1.00
C GLY A 155 -8.93 13.12 -1.51
N VAL A 156 -8.62 11.89 -1.94
CA VAL A 156 -7.35 11.58 -2.64
C VAL A 156 -7.19 12.44 -3.89
N ASP A 157 -6.03 13.05 -4.07
CA ASP A 157 -5.74 13.86 -5.26
C ASP A 157 -5.20 12.97 -6.39
N ALA A 158 -5.95 12.90 -7.50
CA ALA A 158 -5.60 12.03 -8.62
C ALA A 158 -4.24 12.39 -9.24
N SER A 159 -3.88 13.68 -9.29
CA SER A 159 -2.64 14.13 -9.94
C SER A 159 -1.42 13.75 -9.10
N SER A 160 -1.46 14.03 -7.80
CA SER A 160 -0.47 13.64 -6.81
C SER A 160 -0.32 12.12 -6.77
N ALA A 161 -1.42 11.38 -6.63
CA ALA A 161 -1.40 9.93 -6.58
C ALA A 161 -0.82 9.29 -7.85
N CYS A 162 -1.17 9.80 -9.04
CA CYS A 162 -0.62 9.31 -10.30
C CYS A 162 0.87 9.65 -10.48
N ARG A 163 1.32 10.80 -9.99
CA ARG A 163 2.75 11.15 -9.98
C ARG A 163 3.55 10.21 -9.09
N ILE A 164 3.04 9.92 -7.89
CA ILE A 164 3.65 8.95 -6.96
C ILE A 164 3.66 7.57 -7.63
N LEU A 165 2.53 7.13 -8.19
CA LEU A 165 2.42 5.85 -8.91
C LEU A 165 3.45 5.71 -10.02
N ALA A 166 3.54 6.69 -10.91
CA ALA A 166 4.49 6.67 -12.03
C ALA A 166 5.94 6.63 -11.55
N ARG A 167 6.27 7.28 -10.42
CA ARG A 167 7.61 7.22 -9.80
C ARG A 167 7.87 5.90 -9.09
N ALA A 168 6.91 5.36 -8.36
CA ALA A 168 7.07 4.17 -7.53
C ALA A 168 7.07 2.88 -8.34
N SER A 169 6.26 2.80 -9.39
CA SER A 169 6.12 1.59 -10.20
C SER A 169 7.42 1.22 -10.93
N ALA A 170 7.80 -0.05 -10.85
CA ALA A 170 8.86 -0.65 -11.65
C ALA A 170 8.34 -1.27 -12.97
N SER A 171 7.03 -1.19 -13.24
CA SER A 171 6.42 -1.68 -14.47
C SER A 171 6.63 -0.70 -15.63
N PRO A 172 6.52 -1.17 -16.90
CA PRO A 172 6.59 -0.28 -18.06
C PRO A 172 5.57 0.86 -17.95
N GLN A 173 5.99 2.08 -18.27
CA GLN A 173 5.19 3.29 -18.04
C GLN A 173 3.91 3.26 -18.89
N GLU A 174 4.01 2.72 -20.11
CA GLU A 174 2.90 2.52 -21.05
C GLU A 174 1.79 1.60 -20.50
N GLU A 175 2.11 0.71 -19.55
CA GLU A 175 1.10 -0.19 -18.94
C GLU A 175 0.33 0.49 -17.81
N LEU A 176 0.86 1.56 -17.21
CA LEU A 176 0.27 2.19 -16.02
C LEU A 176 -1.14 2.72 -16.26
N VAL A 177 -1.40 3.27 -17.45
CA VAL A 177 -2.75 3.71 -17.83
C VAL A 177 -3.73 2.54 -17.77
N GLY A 178 -3.34 1.39 -18.33
CA GLY A 178 -4.16 0.17 -18.31
C GLY A 178 -4.36 -0.37 -16.90
N TYR A 179 -3.35 -0.32 -16.04
CA TYR A 179 -3.47 -0.78 -14.65
C TYR A 179 -4.38 0.12 -13.81
N VAL A 180 -4.28 1.44 -13.95
CA VAL A 180 -5.19 2.39 -13.28
C VAL A 180 -6.62 2.14 -13.75
N ASP A 181 -6.82 2.03 -15.05
CA ASP A 181 -8.13 1.78 -15.64
C ASP A 181 -8.75 0.47 -15.13
N ALA A 182 -7.96 -0.61 -15.13
CA ALA A 182 -8.36 -1.91 -14.61
C ALA A 182 -8.69 -1.87 -13.10
N ALA A 183 -7.92 -1.14 -12.29
CA ALA A 183 -8.20 -1.01 -10.86
C ALA A 183 -9.57 -0.37 -10.60
N PHE A 184 -9.94 0.67 -11.37
CA PHE A 184 -11.26 1.29 -11.28
C PHE A 184 -12.39 0.40 -11.82
N ASP A 185 -12.13 -0.40 -12.86
CA ASP A 185 -13.10 -1.41 -13.34
C ASP A 185 -13.38 -2.49 -12.30
N LEU A 186 -12.36 -2.88 -11.53
CA LEU A 186 -12.52 -3.82 -10.43
C LEU A 186 -13.26 -3.21 -9.24
N LEU A 187 -13.00 -1.93 -8.94
CA LEU A 187 -13.50 -1.23 -7.76
C LEU A 187 -15.04 -1.21 -7.68
N GLY A 188 -15.71 -0.87 -8.79
CA GLY A 188 -17.17 -0.74 -8.84
C GLY A 188 -17.94 -1.97 -8.32
N PRO A 189 -17.80 -3.15 -8.94
CA PRO A 189 -18.52 -4.35 -8.54
C PRO A 189 -18.03 -4.95 -7.20
N ARG A 190 -16.80 -4.67 -6.77
CA ARG A 190 -16.19 -5.33 -5.59
C ARG A 190 -16.28 -4.52 -4.30
N SER A 191 -16.47 -3.21 -4.39
CA SER A 191 -16.57 -2.32 -3.21
C SER A 191 -17.95 -2.34 -2.53
N GLY A 192 -18.96 -2.99 -3.13
CA GLY A 192 -20.34 -2.88 -2.66
C GLY A 192 -20.95 -1.49 -2.87
N ALA A 193 -20.34 -0.67 -3.74
CA ALA A 193 -20.77 0.70 -4.04
C ALA A 193 -22.25 0.77 -4.42
N ASN A 194 -22.98 1.72 -3.84
CA ASN A 194 -24.35 2.06 -4.24
C ASN A 194 -24.38 2.83 -5.58
N LYS A 195 -25.57 3.18 -6.08
CA LYS A 195 -25.72 3.88 -7.38
C LYS A 195 -24.90 5.17 -7.45
N LYS A 196 -25.00 6.03 -6.42
CA LYS A 196 -24.29 7.31 -6.35
C LYS A 196 -22.77 7.10 -6.31
N GLN A 197 -22.31 6.15 -5.50
CA GLN A 197 -20.89 5.80 -5.43
C GLN A 197 -20.36 5.26 -6.76
N ARG A 198 -21.14 4.46 -7.50
CA ARG A 198 -20.74 3.99 -8.84
C ARG A 198 -20.60 5.13 -9.85
N GLU A 199 -21.46 6.14 -9.78
CA GLU A 199 -21.32 7.34 -10.61
C GLU A 199 -20.06 8.13 -10.25
N GLN A 200 -19.76 8.25 -8.95
CA GLN A 200 -18.55 8.90 -8.46
C GLN A 200 -17.27 8.12 -8.85
N ILE A 201 -17.28 6.79 -8.74
CA ILE A 201 -16.18 5.91 -9.19
C ILE A 201 -15.90 6.13 -10.68
N ARG A 202 -16.93 6.24 -11.52
CA ARG A 202 -16.75 6.53 -12.95
C ARG A 202 -16.11 7.91 -13.19
N ARG A 203 -16.42 8.89 -12.35
CA ARG A 203 -15.81 10.22 -12.41
C ARG A 203 -14.33 10.15 -12.00
N TRP A 204 -14.02 9.55 -10.85
CA TRP A 204 -12.63 9.35 -10.42
C TRP A 204 -11.82 8.56 -11.43
N ARG A 205 -12.39 7.51 -12.04
CA ARG A 205 -11.74 6.76 -13.12
C ARG A 205 -11.27 7.69 -14.24
N ARG A 206 -12.13 8.59 -14.74
CA ARG A 206 -11.76 9.54 -15.80
C ARG A 206 -10.66 10.50 -15.34
N GLU A 207 -10.77 11.02 -14.12
CA GLU A 207 -9.79 11.94 -13.54
C GLU A 207 -8.40 11.26 -13.41
N TRP A 208 -8.37 10.04 -12.87
CA TRP A 208 -7.15 9.26 -12.68
C TRP A 208 -6.54 8.78 -14.00
N VAL A 209 -7.34 8.28 -14.94
CA VAL A 209 -6.85 7.90 -16.28
C VAL A 209 -6.25 9.11 -16.98
N THR A 210 -6.90 10.28 -16.90
CA THR A 210 -6.33 11.52 -17.46
C THR A 210 -5.02 11.91 -16.78
N ALA A 211 -4.96 11.82 -15.45
CA ALA A 211 -3.78 12.19 -14.67
C ALA A 211 -2.59 11.26 -14.97
N ILE A 212 -2.78 9.94 -15.00
CA ILE A 212 -1.70 9.00 -15.29
C ILE A 212 -1.25 9.10 -16.75
N THR A 213 -2.16 9.32 -17.71
CA THR A 213 -1.79 9.55 -19.11
C THR A 213 -0.84 10.74 -19.23
N ARG A 214 -1.14 11.86 -18.55
CA ARG A 214 -0.25 13.04 -18.54
C ARG A 214 1.12 12.72 -17.96
N GLU A 215 1.20 11.97 -16.87
CA GLU A 215 2.48 11.59 -16.25
C GLU A 215 3.31 10.67 -17.16
N VAL A 216 2.66 9.75 -17.88
CA VAL A 216 3.32 8.85 -18.84
C VAL A 216 3.81 9.62 -20.07
N GLU A 217 3.00 10.54 -20.62
CA GLU A 217 3.35 11.35 -21.79
C GLU A 217 4.41 12.42 -21.49
N ALA A 218 4.39 13.01 -20.30
CA ALA A 218 5.33 14.06 -19.90
C ALA A 218 6.74 13.54 -19.63
N ARG A 219 6.92 12.23 -19.40
CA ARG A 219 8.24 11.63 -19.24
C ARG A 219 8.86 11.42 -20.61
N PRO A 220 10.03 12.02 -20.90
CA PRO A 220 10.73 11.70 -22.13
C PRO A 220 10.99 10.19 -22.15
N GLN A 221 10.57 9.51 -23.22
CA GLN A 221 11.00 8.15 -23.51
C GLN A 221 12.51 8.15 -23.36
N ARG A 222 13.05 7.53 -22.30
CA ARG A 222 14.50 7.38 -22.15
C ARG A 222 14.94 6.60 -23.38
N GLY A 223 15.52 7.33 -24.33
CA GLY A 223 15.95 6.79 -25.60
C GLY A 223 16.86 5.59 -25.34
N ARG A 224 16.62 4.53 -26.09
CA ARG A 224 17.64 3.49 -26.34
C ARG A 224 19.00 4.20 -26.52
N PRO A 225 20.07 3.75 -25.85
CA PRO A 225 21.39 4.24 -26.20
C PRO A 225 21.58 3.97 -27.70
N ALA A 226 21.86 5.03 -28.46
CA ALA A 226 22.37 4.84 -29.81
C ALA A 226 23.69 4.08 -29.65
N LEU A 227 23.75 2.87 -30.21
CA LEU A 227 24.99 2.14 -30.38
C LEU A 227 25.89 3.01 -31.26
N ALA A 228 26.91 3.60 -30.66
CA ALA A 228 28.05 4.20 -31.33
C ALA A 228 29.19 3.19 -31.35
#